data_AF-A0A502JFT8-F1
#
_entry.id   AF-A0A502JFT8-F1
#
_cell.length_a   1.000
_cell.length_b   1.000
_cell.length_c   1.000
_cell.angle_alpha   90.00
_cell.angle_beta   90.00
_cell.angle_gamma   90.00
#
_symmetry.space_group_name_H-M   'P 1'
#
loop_
_entity.id
_entity.type
_entity.pdbx_description
1 polymer ?
#
loop_
_entity_poly.entity_id
_entity_poly.type
_entity_poly.pdbx_seq_one_letter_code
_entity_poly.pdbx_strand_id
1 'polypeptide(L)'
;MKLKNVTIATAILAVLTGCGSSGGNSSTLNTNQPTAQNEQSRQQVTDAKKTEEARKAEEARKAEEARKAEEARIAKLTEELTALAKQAGLDDDKAQKFAGSNLNTDKSEWQSALNNAVEQDKAEKLQREIDQLKGISSHSYPEGSITHRDGSGSKSISNALTNENISRNMVYNQKYSVIIGNYNGQVSYNNNTGYIFSDNRVTDINVKGLKTEISAIPTEGTATYTGKAFNGTLAQEYKKVGTEEWFGSTRDKYDFVYSSKEGNLSYKVNFADKTGSGSITGLGNDIALAQGSISGAGISSTATQSYKSGSYSLDFFGKNAEEIGGKVSFDGKDVIGFGGTRGEIQK
;
A
#
# COMPACT_ATOMS: atom_id res chain seq x y z
N MET A 1 21.21 -8.10 -0.98
CA MET A 1 22.07 -7.56 0.11
C MET A 1 22.02 -8.52 1.28
N LYS A 2 23.19 -8.95 1.79
CA LYS A 2 23.30 -9.94 2.87
C LYS A 2 22.99 -9.27 4.21
N LEU A 3 21.93 -9.72 4.88
CA LEU A 3 21.60 -9.35 6.27
C LEU A 3 22.63 -9.97 7.21
N LYS A 4 23.38 -9.14 7.94
CA LYS A 4 24.19 -9.59 9.08
C LYS A 4 23.34 -9.44 10.33
N ASN A 5 22.83 -10.56 10.82
CA ASN A 5 22.22 -10.67 12.14
C ASN A 5 23.32 -10.45 13.20
N VAL A 6 23.21 -9.38 13.99
CA VAL A 6 24.07 -9.17 15.16
C VAL A 6 23.29 -9.61 16.40
N THR A 7 23.70 -10.77 16.92
CA THR A 7 23.19 -11.34 18.17
C THR A 7 23.71 -10.52 19.36
N ILE A 8 22.80 -9.94 20.13
CA ILE A 8 23.11 -9.26 21.40
C ILE A 8 23.33 -10.35 22.46
N ALA A 9 24.57 -10.50 22.95
CA ALA A 9 24.91 -11.41 24.03
C ALA A 9 24.69 -10.71 25.38
N THR A 10 23.60 -11.07 26.06
CA THR A 10 23.32 -10.66 27.45
C THR A 10 24.06 -11.60 28.40
N ALA A 11 25.11 -11.11 29.07
CA ALA A 11 25.80 -11.85 30.13
C ALA A 11 25.15 -11.54 31.49
N ILE A 12 24.34 -12.47 32.00
CA ILE A 12 23.79 -12.44 33.36
C ILE A 12 24.83 -13.08 34.30
N LEU A 13 25.35 -12.31 35.25
CA LEU A 13 26.22 -12.81 36.31
C LEU A 13 25.38 -13.15 37.56
N ALA A 14 25.17 -14.44 37.82
CA ALA A 14 24.49 -14.93 39.03
C ALA A 14 25.51 -15.20 40.13
N VAL A 15 25.37 -14.51 41.28
CA VAL A 15 26.11 -14.77 42.51
C VAL A 15 25.30 -15.77 43.34
N LEU A 16 25.82 -16.98 43.54
CA LEU A 16 25.27 -17.98 44.47
C LEU A 16 26.13 -18.03 45.74
N THR A 17 25.61 -17.45 46.80
CA THR A 17 26.03 -17.71 48.18
C THR A 17 25.44 -19.04 48.64
N GLY A 18 26.28 -19.98 49.08
CA GLY A 18 25.88 -21.20 49.76
C GLY A 18 26.68 -21.37 51.06
N CYS A 19 25.99 -21.32 52.19
CA CYS A 19 26.50 -21.43 53.54
C CYS A 19 25.95 -22.70 54.21
N GLY A 20 26.77 -23.39 55.02
CA GLY A 20 26.39 -24.46 55.97
C GLY A 20 26.64 -25.89 55.46
N SER A 21 27.00 -26.90 56.26
CA SER A 21 27.19 -27.03 57.71
C SER A 21 27.70 -28.45 58.05
N SER A 22 28.48 -28.58 59.14
CA SER A 22 28.51 -29.69 60.13
C SER A 22 29.25 -31.04 59.90
N GLY A 23 30.32 -31.24 60.71
CA GLY A 23 30.63 -32.42 61.56
C GLY A 23 31.26 -33.67 60.91
N GLY A 24 32.32 -34.34 61.40
CA GLY A 24 33.17 -34.21 62.60
C GLY A 24 34.14 -35.42 62.73
N ASN A 25 35.22 -35.25 63.52
CA ASN A 25 36.15 -36.24 64.14
C ASN A 25 36.99 -37.20 63.24
N SER A 26 38.25 -37.59 63.52
CA SER A 26 39.14 -37.51 64.69
C SER A 26 40.60 -37.81 64.26
N SER A 27 41.59 -37.18 64.94
CA SER A 27 42.96 -37.66 65.34
C SER A 27 43.91 -38.32 64.30
N THR A 28 45.22 -38.02 64.14
CA THR A 28 46.33 -37.84 65.10
C THR A 28 47.61 -37.28 64.41
N LEU A 29 48.43 -36.54 65.20
CA LEU A 29 49.92 -36.46 65.26
C LEU A 29 50.76 -36.19 63.98
N ASN A 30 51.44 -35.03 63.87
CA ASN A 30 52.83 -34.76 64.33
C ASN A 30 53.89 -35.49 63.46
N THR A 31 54.95 -34.91 62.88
CA THR A 31 55.84 -33.81 63.30
C THR A 31 56.81 -33.49 62.13
N ASN A 32 57.21 -32.21 62.02
CA ASN A 32 58.51 -31.67 61.57
C ASN A 32 58.95 -31.68 60.08
N GLN A 33 58.77 -30.50 59.45
CA GLN A 33 59.76 -29.57 58.84
C GLN A 33 61.06 -30.10 58.18
N PRO A 34 61.73 -29.34 57.27
CA PRO A 34 61.43 -27.99 56.77
C PRO A 34 61.62 -27.78 55.26
N THR A 35 61.01 -26.72 54.69
CA THR A 35 61.68 -25.95 53.63
C THR A 35 61.06 -24.56 53.54
N ALA A 36 61.88 -23.54 53.82
CA ALA A 36 61.57 -22.12 53.75
C ALA A 36 61.31 -21.58 52.31
N GLN A 37 60.83 -22.44 51.40
CA GLN A 37 60.50 -22.12 50.00
C GLN A 37 58.99 -22.03 49.74
N ASN A 38 58.13 -22.40 50.70
CA ASN A 38 56.66 -22.47 50.54
C ASN A 38 55.90 -21.24 51.09
N GLU A 39 56.49 -20.44 51.98
CA GLU A 39 55.87 -19.22 52.51
C GLU A 39 56.06 -18.02 51.57
N GLN A 40 57.24 -17.85 50.96
CA GLN A 40 57.46 -16.83 49.93
C GLN A 40 56.61 -17.05 48.67
N SER A 41 56.38 -18.29 48.28
CA SER A 41 55.53 -18.64 47.13
C SER A 41 54.03 -18.49 47.45
N ARG A 42 53.58 -18.75 48.69
CA ARG A 42 52.22 -18.38 49.14
C ARG A 42 52.00 -16.86 49.20
N GLN A 43 52.98 -16.09 49.70
CA GLN A 43 52.90 -14.63 49.78
C GLN A 43 52.88 -13.99 48.37
N GLN A 44 53.71 -14.49 47.45
CA GLN A 44 53.72 -14.06 46.05
C GLN A 44 52.40 -14.40 45.33
N VAL A 45 51.78 -15.54 45.62
CA VAL A 45 50.47 -15.91 45.04
C VAL A 45 49.34 -15.05 45.59
N THR A 46 49.39 -14.64 46.88
CA THR A 46 48.41 -13.73 47.47
C THR A 46 48.57 -12.29 46.97
N ASP A 47 49.81 -11.80 46.84
CA ASP A 47 50.08 -10.46 46.34
C ASP A 47 49.79 -10.34 44.83
N ALA A 48 50.07 -11.40 44.06
CA ALA A 48 49.68 -11.49 42.65
C ALA A 48 48.14 -11.53 42.48
N LYS A 49 47.41 -12.26 43.34
CA LYS A 49 45.94 -12.26 43.33
C LYS A 49 45.36 -10.87 43.65
N LYS A 50 45.91 -10.18 44.65
CA LYS A 50 45.46 -8.83 45.06
C LYS A 50 45.72 -7.79 43.97
N THR A 51 46.85 -7.91 43.28
CA THR A 51 47.21 -7.05 42.14
C THR A 51 46.30 -7.30 40.93
N GLU A 52 45.96 -8.56 40.66
CA GLU A 52 45.03 -8.93 39.59
C GLU A 52 43.58 -8.50 39.91
N GLU A 53 43.13 -8.60 41.17
CA GLU A 53 41.85 -8.05 41.62
C GLU A 53 41.79 -6.52 41.48
N ALA A 54 42.87 -5.81 41.83
CA ALA A 54 42.96 -4.37 41.63
C ALA A 54 42.94 -3.98 40.14
N ARG A 55 43.61 -4.75 39.26
CA ARG A 55 43.58 -4.54 37.80
C ARG A 55 42.18 -4.75 37.23
N LYS A 56 41.48 -5.81 37.65
CA LYS A 56 40.08 -6.07 37.25
C LYS A 56 39.11 -4.99 37.74
N ALA A 57 39.31 -4.47 38.94
CA ALA A 57 38.48 -3.38 39.48
C ALA A 57 38.66 -2.08 38.68
N GLU A 58 39.89 -1.73 38.30
CA GLU A 58 40.17 -0.54 37.47
C GLU A 58 39.67 -0.70 36.03
N GLU A 59 39.78 -1.91 35.45
CA GLU A 59 39.23 -2.24 34.13
C GLU A 59 37.69 -2.12 34.12
N ALA A 60 37.02 -2.61 35.17
CA ALA A 60 35.57 -2.45 35.34
C ALA A 60 35.15 -0.97 35.50
N ARG A 61 35.92 -0.16 36.22
CA ARG A 61 35.67 1.28 36.38
C ARG A 61 35.76 2.02 35.03
N LYS A 62 36.79 1.72 34.23
CA LYS A 62 36.95 2.30 32.88
C LYS A 62 35.85 1.86 31.92
N ALA A 63 35.41 0.60 31.99
CA ALA A 63 34.30 0.10 31.19
C ALA A 63 32.97 0.81 31.52
N GLU A 64 32.70 1.02 32.81
CA GLU A 64 31.50 1.74 33.26
C GLU A 64 31.53 3.23 32.88
N GLU A 65 32.69 3.87 32.96
CA GLU A 65 32.88 5.26 32.53
C GLU A 65 32.66 5.42 31.01
N ALA A 66 33.21 4.50 30.20
CA ALA A 66 32.98 4.46 28.76
C ALA A 66 31.49 4.23 28.41
N ARG A 67 30.80 3.36 29.16
CA ARG A 67 29.36 3.11 28.99
C ARG A 67 28.54 4.37 29.24
N LYS A 68 28.80 5.08 30.35
CA LYS A 68 28.10 6.34 30.66
C LYS A 68 28.37 7.43 29.62
N ALA A 69 29.60 7.53 29.11
CA ALA A 69 29.95 8.47 28.07
C ALA A 69 29.21 8.18 26.75
N GLU A 70 29.09 6.91 26.38
CA GLU A 70 28.36 6.50 25.18
C GLU A 70 26.84 6.70 25.34
N GLU A 71 26.27 6.37 26.50
CA GLU A 71 24.86 6.66 26.81
C GLU A 71 24.54 8.16 26.71
N ALA A 72 25.41 9.03 27.26
CA ALA A 72 25.24 10.48 27.17
C ALA A 72 25.38 11.00 25.73
N ARG A 73 26.31 10.42 24.94
CA ARG A 73 26.48 10.73 23.52
C ARG A 73 25.21 10.35 22.75
N ILE A 74 24.68 9.16 22.96
CA ILE A 74 23.44 8.68 22.33
C ILE A 74 22.25 9.56 22.72
N ALA A 75 22.12 9.94 23.99
CA ALA A 75 21.03 10.80 24.45
C ALA A 75 21.05 12.18 23.74
N LYS A 76 22.22 12.84 23.69
CA LYS A 76 22.38 14.11 22.97
C LYS A 76 22.11 13.95 21.48
N LEU A 77 22.61 12.87 20.88
CA LEU A 77 22.41 12.59 19.45
C LEU A 77 20.94 12.37 19.11
N THR A 78 20.23 11.63 19.98
CA THR A 78 18.80 11.38 19.86
C THR A 78 18.02 12.69 19.92
N GLU A 79 18.37 13.58 20.85
CA GLU A 79 17.75 14.91 20.97
C GLU A 79 18.01 15.77 19.72
N GLU A 80 19.25 15.83 19.23
CA GLU A 80 19.62 16.58 18.02
C GLU A 80 18.86 16.08 16.79
N LEU A 81 18.85 14.77 16.55
CA LEU A 81 18.15 14.16 15.41
C LEU A 81 16.63 14.31 15.50
N THR A 82 16.07 14.21 16.71
CA THR A 82 14.63 14.39 16.93
C THR A 82 14.22 15.84 16.67
N ALA A 83 14.99 16.82 17.18
CA ALA A 83 14.74 18.23 16.93
C ALA A 83 14.85 18.58 15.45
N LEU A 84 15.87 18.05 14.76
CA LEU A 84 16.05 18.21 13.31
C LEU A 84 14.85 17.64 12.53
N ALA A 85 14.38 16.45 12.88
CA ALA A 85 13.22 15.82 12.26
C ALA A 85 11.93 16.61 12.46
N LYS A 86 11.68 17.10 13.69
CA LYS A 86 10.52 17.95 13.98
C LYS A 86 10.58 19.28 13.23
N GLN A 87 11.75 19.90 13.14
CA GLN A 87 11.95 21.13 12.36
C GLN A 87 11.64 20.92 10.87
N ALA A 88 11.88 19.73 10.34
CA ALA A 88 11.53 19.35 8.98
C ALA A 88 10.04 19.04 8.76
N GLY A 89 9.22 19.07 9.80
CA GLY A 89 7.77 18.88 9.74
C GLY A 89 7.29 17.45 10.05
N LEU A 90 8.16 16.57 10.54
CA LEU A 90 7.74 15.26 11.05
C LEU A 90 7.05 15.42 12.42
N ASP A 91 6.02 14.61 12.64
CA ASP A 91 5.38 14.52 13.95
C ASP A 91 6.30 13.84 14.98
N ASP A 92 5.89 13.87 16.26
CA ASP A 92 6.71 13.39 17.38
C ASP A 92 7.12 11.92 17.23
N ASP A 93 6.19 11.05 16.83
CA ASP A 93 6.44 9.61 16.68
C ASP A 93 7.42 9.34 15.54
N LYS A 94 7.23 10.01 14.39
CA LYS A 94 8.12 9.87 13.23
C LYS A 94 9.49 10.47 13.49
N ALA A 95 9.57 11.58 14.21
CA ALA A 95 10.83 12.20 14.59
C ALA A 95 11.66 11.31 15.52
N GLN A 96 11.03 10.68 16.51
CA GLN A 96 11.70 9.70 17.39
C GLN A 96 12.18 8.47 16.62
N LYS A 97 11.35 7.93 15.71
CA LYS A 97 11.73 6.79 14.86
C LYS A 97 12.90 7.14 13.94
N PHE A 98 12.90 8.34 13.37
CA PHE A 98 14.00 8.85 12.56
C PHE A 98 15.29 8.93 13.38
N ALA A 99 15.24 9.52 14.58
CA ALA A 99 16.40 9.61 15.46
C ALA A 99 16.96 8.24 15.81
N GLY A 100 16.12 7.31 16.27
CA GLY A 100 16.53 5.94 16.61
C GLY A 100 17.15 5.16 15.44
N SER A 101 16.68 5.39 14.21
CA SER A 101 17.20 4.71 13.02
C SER A 101 18.55 5.27 12.54
N ASN A 102 18.94 6.47 12.99
CA ASN A 102 20.12 7.19 12.49
C ASN A 102 21.23 7.40 13.54
N LEU A 103 21.13 6.78 14.73
CA LEU A 103 22.12 6.91 15.79
C LEU A 103 23.54 6.44 15.42
N ASN A 104 23.63 5.49 14.48
CA ASN A 104 24.89 4.91 14.00
C ASN A 104 25.21 5.35 12.56
N THR A 105 24.46 6.30 12.02
CA THR A 105 24.63 6.82 10.67
C THR A 105 25.57 8.02 10.70
N ASP A 106 26.46 8.12 9.71
CA ASP A 106 27.35 9.28 9.58
C ASP A 106 26.54 10.57 9.40
N LYS A 107 26.98 11.65 10.06
CA LYS A 107 26.29 12.95 10.06
C LYS A 107 26.10 13.53 8.65
N SER A 108 26.98 13.19 7.71
CA SER A 108 26.87 13.58 6.30
C SER A 108 25.66 12.97 5.58
N GLU A 109 25.13 11.83 6.06
CA GLU A 109 23.99 11.15 5.43
C GLU A 109 22.64 11.56 6.02
N TRP A 110 22.63 12.20 7.20
CA TRP A 110 21.40 12.56 7.90
C TRP A 110 20.46 13.42 7.07
N GLN A 111 20.99 14.35 6.27
CA GLN A 111 20.15 15.21 5.44
C GLN A 111 19.40 14.41 4.36
N SER A 112 20.08 13.44 3.74
CA SER A 112 19.47 12.57 2.73
C SER A 112 18.40 11.67 3.38
N ALA A 113 18.73 11.07 4.53
CA ALA A 113 17.80 10.26 5.29
C ALA A 113 16.56 11.07 5.74
N LEU A 114 16.76 12.32 6.18
CA LEU A 114 15.70 13.21 6.61
C LEU A 114 14.79 13.59 5.44
N ASN A 115 15.36 13.95 4.30
CA ASN A 115 14.59 14.26 3.08
C ASN A 115 13.71 13.07 2.68
N ASN A 116 14.26 11.85 2.70
CA ASN A 116 13.50 10.64 2.39
C ASN A 116 12.35 10.40 3.39
N ALA A 117 12.60 10.60 4.69
CA ALA A 117 11.57 10.44 5.72
C ALA A 117 10.43 11.47 5.57
N VAL A 118 10.77 12.72 5.24
CA VAL A 118 9.78 13.78 4.98
C VAL A 118 8.97 13.49 3.73
N GLU A 119 9.59 13.06 2.63
CA GLU A 119 8.86 12.69 1.40
C GLU A 119 7.97 11.46 1.61
N GLN A 120 8.43 10.48 2.39
CA GLN A 120 7.59 9.34 2.78
C GLN A 120 6.38 9.79 3.61
N ASP A 121 6.55 10.67 4.58
CA ASP A 121 5.43 11.21 5.37
C ASP A 121 4.43 11.97 4.50
N LYS A 122 4.90 12.80 3.57
CA LYS A 122 4.04 13.50 2.60
C LYS A 122 3.27 12.51 1.72
N ALA A 123 3.92 11.46 1.23
CA ALA A 123 3.28 10.43 0.42
C ALA A 123 2.22 9.66 1.21
N GLU A 124 2.50 9.29 2.46
CA GLU A 124 1.56 8.61 3.35
C GLU A 124 0.36 9.49 3.74
N LYS A 125 0.58 10.79 3.97
CA LYS A 125 -0.50 11.76 4.22
C LYS A 125 -1.40 11.91 2.99
N LEU A 126 -0.79 12.06 1.81
CA LEU A 126 -1.51 12.15 0.55
C LEU A 126 -2.31 10.88 0.26
N GLN A 127 -1.73 9.69 0.50
CA GLN A 127 -2.45 8.44 0.30
C GLN A 127 -3.65 8.32 1.23
N ARG A 128 -3.51 8.71 2.51
CA ARG A 128 -4.63 8.72 3.46
C ARG A 128 -5.74 9.68 3.03
N GLU A 129 -5.38 10.86 2.53
CA GLU A 129 -6.35 11.82 1.98
C GLU A 129 -7.09 11.22 0.77
N ILE A 130 -6.36 10.62 -0.17
CA ILE A 130 -6.96 9.94 -1.34
C ILE A 130 -7.93 8.83 -0.90
N ASP A 131 -7.52 7.97 0.04
CA ASP A 131 -8.35 6.87 0.53
C ASP A 131 -9.63 7.39 1.20
N GLN A 132 -9.52 8.47 1.98
CA GLN A 132 -10.68 9.16 2.58
C GLN A 132 -11.62 9.73 1.52
N LEU A 133 -11.09 10.42 0.50
CA LEU A 133 -11.87 11.02 -0.58
C LEU A 133 -12.59 9.98 -1.43
N LYS A 134 -11.95 8.83 -1.68
CA LYS A 134 -12.57 7.70 -2.38
C LYS A 134 -13.65 7.02 -1.53
N GLY A 135 -13.44 6.92 -0.23
CA GLY A 135 -14.37 6.28 0.70
C GLY A 135 -14.51 4.77 0.49
N ILE A 136 -13.47 4.12 -0.03
CA ILE A 136 -13.38 2.67 -0.23
C ILE A 136 -12.04 2.13 0.28
N SER A 137 -12.00 0.85 0.63
CA SER A 137 -10.76 0.17 1.02
C SER A 137 -10.09 -0.48 -0.19
N SER A 138 -8.83 -0.12 -0.46
CA SER A 138 -8.02 -0.71 -1.53
C SER A 138 -7.79 -2.23 -1.37
N HIS A 139 -7.95 -2.77 -0.15
CA HIS A 139 -7.88 -4.22 0.07
C HIS A 139 -9.07 -4.97 -0.56
N SER A 140 -10.28 -4.40 -0.47
CA SER A 140 -11.47 -4.96 -1.10
C SER A 140 -11.58 -4.61 -2.58
N TYR A 141 -10.88 -3.56 -2.99
CA TYR A 141 -10.97 -2.95 -4.32
C TYR A 141 -9.57 -2.66 -4.86
N PRO A 142 -8.90 -3.65 -5.47
CA PRO A 142 -7.55 -3.47 -5.98
C PRO A 142 -7.46 -2.34 -7.03
N GLU A 143 -6.38 -1.57 -6.99
CA GLU A 143 -6.11 -0.53 -7.98
C GLU A 143 -6.04 -1.12 -9.40
N GLY A 144 -6.54 -0.37 -10.38
CA GLY A 144 -6.56 -0.72 -11.80
C GLY A 144 -7.61 -1.76 -12.19
N SER A 145 -8.40 -2.28 -11.24
CA SER A 145 -9.35 -3.37 -11.47
C SER A 145 -10.81 -2.94 -11.34
N ILE A 146 -11.68 -3.56 -12.14
CA ILE A 146 -13.13 -3.48 -11.94
C ILE A 146 -13.57 -4.68 -11.11
N THR A 147 -14.22 -4.40 -9.99
CA THR A 147 -14.82 -5.42 -9.13
C THR A 147 -16.34 -5.31 -9.20
N HIS A 148 -17.02 -6.40 -8.86
CA HIS A 148 -18.47 -6.38 -8.68
C HIS A 148 -18.87 -7.13 -7.41
N ARG A 149 -20.00 -6.74 -6.84
CA ARG A 149 -20.70 -7.47 -5.78
C ARG A 149 -22.19 -7.52 -6.14
N ASP A 150 -22.69 -8.74 -6.23
CA ASP A 150 -24.11 -9.00 -6.48
C ASP A 150 -24.84 -9.14 -5.15
N GLY A 151 -26.00 -8.52 -5.05
CA GLY A 151 -26.98 -8.73 -3.98
C GLY A 151 -27.96 -9.84 -4.35
N SER A 152 -29.04 -9.96 -3.57
CA SER A 152 -30.11 -10.92 -3.86
C SER A 152 -30.78 -10.63 -5.21
N GLY A 153 -31.16 -11.70 -5.91
CA GLY A 153 -31.98 -11.62 -7.11
C GLY A 153 -31.94 -12.93 -7.90
N SER A 154 -32.45 -12.88 -9.13
CA SER A 154 -32.55 -14.04 -10.01
C SER A 154 -31.84 -13.80 -11.34
N LYS A 155 -31.25 -14.86 -11.89
CA LYS A 155 -30.56 -14.85 -13.18
C LYS A 155 -30.95 -16.09 -13.98
N SER A 156 -31.20 -15.92 -15.27
CA SER A 156 -31.27 -17.01 -16.24
C SER A 156 -30.31 -16.75 -17.39
N ILE A 157 -29.67 -17.82 -17.86
CA ILE A 157 -28.71 -17.77 -18.95
C ILE A 157 -29.11 -18.83 -19.97
N SER A 158 -29.23 -18.41 -21.23
CA SER A 158 -29.40 -19.31 -22.37
C SER A 158 -28.41 -18.89 -23.45
N ASN A 159 -27.41 -19.72 -23.71
CA ASN A 159 -26.25 -19.36 -24.53
C ASN A 159 -25.63 -18.04 -24.03
N ALA A 160 -25.41 -17.08 -24.93
CA ALA A 160 -24.87 -15.78 -24.58
C ALA A 160 -25.92 -14.80 -24.00
N LEU A 161 -27.20 -15.15 -23.98
CA LEU A 161 -28.26 -14.28 -23.47
C LEU A 161 -28.39 -14.46 -21.96
N THR A 162 -28.14 -13.38 -21.22
CA THR A 162 -28.40 -13.31 -19.78
C THR A 162 -29.57 -12.38 -19.50
N ASN A 163 -30.55 -12.88 -18.76
CA ASN A 163 -31.62 -12.08 -18.18
C ASN A 163 -31.46 -12.12 -16.66
N GLU A 164 -31.42 -10.96 -16.03
CA GLU A 164 -31.28 -10.89 -14.58
C GLU A 164 -32.14 -9.78 -14.00
N ASN A 165 -32.58 -9.99 -12.76
CA ASN A 165 -33.21 -8.98 -11.92
C ASN A 165 -32.50 -9.02 -10.58
N ILE A 166 -31.49 -8.18 -10.43
CA ILE A 166 -30.59 -8.21 -9.27
C ILE A 166 -30.18 -6.79 -8.86
N SER A 167 -29.64 -6.66 -7.66
CA SER A 167 -28.81 -5.51 -7.27
C SER A 167 -27.35 -5.82 -7.53
N ARG A 168 -26.61 -4.95 -8.21
CA ARG A 168 -25.18 -5.07 -8.44
C ARG A 168 -24.47 -3.77 -8.14
N ASN A 169 -23.44 -3.84 -7.31
CA ASN A 169 -22.46 -2.78 -7.14
C ASN A 169 -21.23 -3.11 -7.98
N MET A 170 -20.73 -2.14 -8.75
CA MET A 170 -19.47 -2.24 -9.48
C MET A 170 -18.56 -1.09 -9.10
N VAL A 171 -17.27 -1.38 -8.91
CA VAL A 171 -16.28 -0.40 -8.50
C VAL A 171 -15.04 -0.52 -9.36
N TYR A 172 -14.67 0.57 -10.03
CA TYR A 172 -13.39 0.74 -10.69
C TYR A 172 -12.51 1.67 -9.85
N ASN A 173 -11.49 1.11 -9.20
CA ASN A 173 -10.56 1.88 -8.38
C ASN A 173 -9.29 2.21 -9.20
N GLN A 174 -8.99 3.49 -9.36
CA GLN A 174 -7.74 3.98 -9.93
C GLN A 174 -6.83 4.49 -8.80
N LYS A 175 -5.70 5.13 -9.07
CA LYS A 175 -4.80 5.63 -8.02
C LYS A 175 -5.40 6.84 -7.30
N TYR A 176 -5.91 7.82 -8.04
CA TYR A 176 -6.44 9.08 -7.48
C TYR A 176 -7.97 9.15 -7.44
N SER A 177 -8.63 8.30 -8.21
CA SER A 177 -10.09 8.31 -8.38
C SER A 177 -10.74 6.93 -8.25
N VAL A 178 -12.04 6.91 -8.02
CA VAL A 178 -12.88 5.71 -7.99
C VAL A 178 -14.21 6.00 -8.68
N ILE A 179 -14.69 5.03 -9.46
CA ILE A 179 -16.01 5.07 -10.10
C ILE A 179 -16.85 3.94 -9.50
N ILE A 180 -17.98 4.30 -8.90
CA ILE A 180 -18.87 3.39 -8.19
C ILE A 180 -20.23 3.42 -8.89
N GLY A 181 -20.65 2.31 -9.48
CA GLY A 181 -21.97 2.17 -10.10
C GLY A 181 -22.85 1.19 -9.34
N ASN A 182 -24.03 1.66 -8.95
CA ASN A 182 -25.09 0.83 -8.38
C ASN A 182 -26.16 0.59 -9.44
N TYR A 183 -26.43 -0.68 -9.73
CA TYR A 183 -27.37 -1.13 -10.74
C TYR A 183 -28.44 -1.98 -10.06
N ASN A 184 -29.70 -1.56 -10.09
CA ASN A 184 -30.80 -2.28 -9.44
C ASN A 184 -31.96 -2.49 -10.39
N GLY A 185 -32.35 -3.75 -10.61
CA GLY A 185 -33.53 -4.10 -11.37
C GLY A 185 -33.23 -5.02 -12.55
N GLN A 186 -34.11 -5.01 -13.55
CA GLN A 186 -34.08 -5.96 -14.65
C GLN A 186 -33.21 -5.49 -15.82
N VAL A 187 -32.35 -6.37 -16.31
CA VAL A 187 -31.57 -6.17 -17.54
C VAL A 187 -31.48 -7.46 -18.36
N SER A 188 -31.46 -7.30 -19.67
CA SER A 188 -31.20 -8.37 -20.63
C SER A 188 -29.99 -7.99 -21.49
N TYR A 189 -28.97 -8.84 -21.52
CA TYR A 189 -27.72 -8.54 -22.22
C TYR A 189 -27.04 -9.78 -22.80
N ASN A 190 -26.13 -9.54 -23.72
CA ASN A 190 -25.24 -10.55 -24.27
C ASN A 190 -23.97 -10.63 -23.41
N ASN A 191 -23.77 -11.73 -22.70
CA ASN A 191 -22.65 -11.94 -21.77
C ASN A 191 -21.29 -12.18 -22.45
N ASN A 192 -21.24 -12.29 -23.78
CA ASN A 192 -19.97 -12.31 -24.52
C ASN A 192 -19.53 -10.89 -24.90
N THR A 193 -20.47 -10.03 -25.30
CA THR A 193 -20.18 -8.71 -25.88
C THR A 193 -20.44 -7.53 -24.94
N GLY A 194 -21.26 -7.72 -23.90
CA GLY A 194 -21.73 -6.64 -23.03
C GLY A 194 -22.87 -5.80 -23.63
N TYR A 195 -23.37 -6.16 -24.82
CA TYR A 195 -24.48 -5.47 -25.47
C TYR A 195 -25.77 -5.66 -24.66
N ILE A 196 -26.44 -4.55 -24.33
CA ILE A 196 -27.70 -4.56 -23.57
C ILE A 196 -28.89 -4.49 -24.53
N PHE A 197 -29.76 -5.48 -24.47
CA PHE A 197 -31.00 -5.56 -25.25
C PHE A 197 -32.13 -4.74 -24.63
N SER A 198 -32.27 -4.80 -23.30
CA SER A 198 -33.23 -4.00 -22.52
C SER A 198 -32.66 -3.68 -21.15
N ASP A 199 -32.92 -2.47 -20.66
CA ASP A 199 -32.38 -1.98 -19.40
C ASP A 199 -33.43 -1.22 -18.58
N ASN A 200 -34.09 -1.93 -17.68
CA ASN A 200 -35.07 -1.36 -16.75
C ASN A 200 -34.45 -1.13 -15.37
N ARG A 201 -33.11 -1.10 -15.26
CA ARG A 201 -32.44 -0.85 -14.00
C ARG A 201 -32.54 0.63 -13.61
N VAL A 202 -32.72 0.87 -12.32
CA VAL A 202 -32.35 2.13 -11.67
C VAL A 202 -30.84 2.12 -11.49
N THR A 203 -30.20 3.21 -11.88
CA THR A 203 -28.75 3.33 -11.94
C THR A 203 -28.29 4.59 -11.23
N ASP A 204 -27.23 4.46 -10.44
CA ASP A 204 -26.57 5.57 -9.78
C ASP A 204 -25.05 5.39 -9.90
N ILE A 205 -24.39 6.32 -10.59
CA ILE A 205 -22.95 6.28 -10.83
C ILE A 205 -22.30 7.51 -10.19
N ASN A 206 -21.45 7.24 -9.21
CA ASN A 206 -20.70 8.23 -8.45
C ASN A 206 -19.22 8.14 -8.79
N VAL A 207 -18.60 9.30 -9.04
CA VAL A 207 -17.16 9.44 -9.26
C VAL A 207 -16.60 10.22 -8.08
N LYS A 208 -15.60 9.67 -7.40
CA LYS A 208 -14.96 10.26 -6.22
C LYS A 208 -13.45 10.18 -6.32
N GLY A 209 -12.75 10.99 -5.52
CA GLY A 209 -11.29 11.00 -5.47
C GLY A 209 -10.71 12.39 -5.26
N LEU A 210 -9.39 12.48 -5.35
CA LEU A 210 -8.66 13.74 -5.30
C LEU A 210 -8.84 14.49 -6.62
N LYS A 211 -9.82 15.41 -6.68
CA LYS A 211 -10.05 16.24 -7.87
C LYS A 211 -8.82 17.12 -8.15
N THR A 212 -8.49 17.27 -9.43
CA THR A 212 -7.41 18.17 -9.85
C THR A 212 -7.85 19.62 -9.69
N GLU A 213 -7.01 20.43 -9.04
CA GLU A 213 -7.20 21.87 -8.96
C GLU A 213 -7.17 22.49 -10.36
N ILE A 214 -8.05 23.46 -10.64
CA ILE A 214 -8.19 24.07 -11.97
C ILE A 214 -6.86 24.67 -12.44
N SER A 215 -6.09 25.27 -11.53
CA SER A 215 -4.78 25.86 -11.81
C SER A 215 -3.67 24.83 -12.05
N ALA A 216 -3.90 23.55 -11.71
CA ALA A 216 -2.94 22.47 -11.85
C ALA A 216 -3.21 21.59 -13.09
N ILE A 217 -4.30 21.87 -13.83
CA ILE A 217 -4.54 21.26 -15.13
C ILE A 217 -3.46 21.77 -16.10
N PRO A 218 -2.79 20.89 -16.88
CA PRO A 218 -1.83 21.33 -17.88
C PRO A 218 -2.44 22.35 -18.84
N THR A 219 -1.64 23.32 -19.29
CA THR A 219 -2.09 24.42 -20.13
C THR A 219 -1.65 24.29 -21.59
N GLU A 220 -0.77 23.33 -21.89
CA GLU A 220 -0.21 23.10 -23.22
C GLU A 220 -0.05 21.61 -23.51
N GLY A 221 0.10 21.30 -24.79
CA GLY A 221 0.27 19.94 -25.27
C GLY A 221 -1.02 19.11 -25.25
N THR A 222 -0.86 17.82 -25.50
CA THR A 222 -1.95 16.86 -25.67
C THR A 222 -1.60 15.56 -24.98
N ALA A 223 -2.59 14.90 -24.38
CA ALA A 223 -2.41 13.57 -23.81
C ALA A 223 -3.60 12.66 -24.11
N THR A 224 -3.31 11.36 -24.19
CA THR A 224 -4.33 10.32 -24.29
C THR A 224 -4.48 9.64 -22.93
N TYR A 225 -5.71 9.57 -22.44
CA TYR A 225 -6.12 8.81 -21.28
C TYR A 225 -6.64 7.45 -21.73
N THR A 226 -6.12 6.39 -21.12
CA THR A 226 -6.54 5.01 -21.40
C THR A 226 -6.97 4.34 -20.12
N GLY A 227 -8.04 3.55 -20.18
CA GLY A 227 -8.51 2.82 -19.02
C GLY A 227 -9.70 1.94 -19.32
N LYS A 228 -10.56 1.76 -18.33
CA LYS A 228 -11.66 0.80 -18.39
C LYS A 228 -13.02 1.48 -18.21
N ALA A 229 -14.06 0.78 -18.65
CA ALA A 229 -15.46 1.16 -18.47
C ALA A 229 -16.31 -0.06 -18.07
N PHE A 230 -17.47 0.19 -17.47
CA PHE A 230 -18.45 -0.84 -17.15
C PHE A 230 -19.88 -0.31 -17.24
N ASN A 231 -20.83 -1.18 -17.59
CA ASN A 231 -22.26 -0.86 -17.71
C ASN A 231 -23.16 -1.74 -16.83
N GLY A 232 -22.59 -2.36 -15.80
CA GLY A 232 -23.36 -3.22 -14.90
C GLY A 232 -23.56 -4.64 -15.43
N THR A 233 -22.94 -5.07 -16.54
CA THR A 233 -23.08 -6.45 -17.07
C THR A 233 -21.87 -7.32 -16.70
N LEU A 234 -22.05 -8.65 -16.75
CA LEU A 234 -20.97 -9.62 -16.50
C LEU A 234 -20.61 -10.40 -17.76
N ALA A 235 -19.33 -10.73 -17.91
CA ALA A 235 -18.88 -11.70 -18.87
C ALA A 235 -19.05 -13.11 -18.30
N GLN A 236 -19.32 -14.08 -19.17
CA GLN A 236 -19.29 -15.50 -18.83
C GLN A 236 -18.15 -16.18 -19.60
N GLU A 237 -17.24 -16.81 -18.88
CA GLU A 237 -16.11 -17.53 -19.48
C GLU A 237 -16.08 -18.97 -18.98
N TYR A 238 -15.95 -19.94 -19.87
CA TYR A 238 -15.67 -21.32 -19.50
C TYR A 238 -14.14 -21.50 -19.44
N LYS A 239 -13.59 -21.66 -18.23
CA LYS A 239 -12.14 -21.77 -18.06
C LYS A 239 -11.75 -22.73 -16.95
N LYS A 240 -10.48 -23.13 -16.97
CA LYS A 240 -9.88 -23.97 -15.94
C LYS A 240 -9.90 -23.21 -14.61
N VAL A 241 -10.60 -23.77 -13.63
CA VAL A 241 -10.71 -23.22 -12.26
C VAL A 241 -9.83 -23.94 -11.25
N GLY A 242 -9.20 -25.04 -11.67
CA GLY A 242 -8.27 -25.78 -10.83
C GLY A 242 -7.97 -27.15 -11.40
N THR A 243 -7.57 -28.03 -10.50
CA THR A 243 -7.37 -29.45 -10.77
C THR A 243 -8.14 -30.26 -9.74
N GLU A 244 -8.67 -31.41 -10.14
CA GLU A 244 -9.33 -32.35 -9.25
C GLU A 244 -8.72 -33.75 -9.43
N GLU A 245 -8.71 -34.53 -8.35
CA GLU A 245 -8.32 -35.93 -8.42
C GLU A 245 -9.54 -36.79 -8.67
N TRP A 246 -9.46 -37.60 -9.73
CA TRP A 246 -10.51 -38.54 -10.08
C TRP A 246 -9.88 -39.89 -10.40
N PHE A 247 -10.26 -40.92 -9.64
CA PHE A 247 -9.74 -42.28 -9.77
C PHE A 247 -8.20 -42.36 -9.81
N GLY A 248 -7.52 -41.64 -8.92
CA GLY A 248 -6.05 -41.67 -8.81
C GLY A 248 -5.31 -40.94 -9.94
N SER A 249 -6.01 -40.13 -10.75
CA SER A 249 -5.40 -39.24 -11.75
C SER A 249 -5.84 -37.79 -11.53
N THR A 250 -4.89 -36.86 -11.61
CA THR A 250 -5.18 -35.42 -11.59
C THR A 250 -5.69 -34.96 -12.95
N ARG A 251 -6.81 -34.25 -12.98
CA ARG A 251 -7.41 -33.69 -14.20
C ARG A 251 -7.71 -32.22 -14.01
N ASP A 252 -7.78 -31.50 -15.11
CA ASP A 252 -8.17 -30.10 -15.12
C ASP A 252 -9.66 -29.96 -14.88
N LYS A 253 -10.02 -29.13 -13.91
CA LYS A 253 -11.41 -28.77 -13.61
C LYS A 253 -11.76 -27.48 -14.32
N TYR A 254 -12.84 -27.50 -15.10
CA TYR A 254 -13.37 -26.33 -15.77
C TYR A 254 -14.72 -25.94 -15.18
N ASP A 255 -14.99 -24.64 -15.12
CA ASP A 255 -16.27 -24.11 -14.68
C ASP A 255 -16.58 -22.81 -15.41
N PHE A 256 -17.84 -22.39 -15.37
CA PHE A 256 -18.26 -21.08 -15.80
C PHE A 256 -17.93 -20.05 -14.73
N VAL A 257 -17.04 -19.11 -15.08
CA VAL A 257 -16.67 -17.99 -14.22
C VAL A 257 -17.34 -16.73 -14.74
N TYR A 258 -17.93 -15.99 -13.81
CA TYR A 258 -18.53 -14.68 -14.10
C TYR A 258 -17.58 -13.58 -13.64
N SER A 259 -17.19 -12.72 -14.57
CA SER A 259 -16.36 -11.55 -14.30
C SER A 259 -17.09 -10.29 -14.74
N SER A 260 -16.65 -9.14 -14.24
CA SER A 260 -17.15 -7.86 -14.72
C SER A 260 -16.90 -7.77 -16.24
N LYS A 261 -17.93 -7.43 -17.03
CA LYS A 261 -17.70 -7.16 -18.45
C LYS A 261 -17.04 -5.79 -18.58
N GLU A 262 -15.79 -5.79 -19.00
CA GLU A 262 -14.98 -4.58 -19.11
C GLU A 262 -15.05 -4.01 -20.54
N GLY A 263 -15.27 -2.70 -20.62
CA GLY A 263 -15.00 -1.89 -21.80
C GLY A 263 -13.64 -1.20 -21.72
N ASN A 264 -13.15 -0.71 -22.85
CA ASN A 264 -11.89 0.03 -22.94
C ASN A 264 -12.17 1.50 -23.27
N LEU A 265 -11.59 2.40 -22.47
CA LEU A 265 -11.63 3.84 -22.70
C LEU A 265 -10.37 4.28 -23.46
N SER A 266 -10.57 5.11 -24.48
CA SER A 266 -9.52 5.95 -25.06
C SER A 266 -10.04 7.38 -25.19
N TYR A 267 -9.41 8.34 -24.52
CA TYR A 267 -9.88 9.73 -24.49
C TYR A 267 -8.71 10.69 -24.66
N LYS A 268 -8.73 11.50 -25.71
CA LYS A 268 -7.69 12.47 -26.01
C LYS A 268 -8.09 13.85 -25.47
N VAL A 269 -7.20 14.48 -24.74
CA VAL A 269 -7.34 15.86 -24.26
C VAL A 269 -6.26 16.72 -24.91
N ASN A 270 -6.66 17.81 -25.55
CA ASN A 270 -5.77 18.87 -25.96
C ASN A 270 -5.88 20.00 -24.92
N PHE A 271 -4.80 20.20 -24.16
CA PHE A 271 -4.74 21.19 -23.09
C PHE A 271 -4.60 22.61 -23.62
N ALA A 272 -3.92 22.78 -24.76
CA ALA A 272 -3.78 24.08 -25.42
C ALA A 272 -5.13 24.58 -25.96
N ASP A 273 -5.85 23.70 -26.65
CA ASP A 273 -7.18 24.02 -27.19
C ASP A 273 -8.29 23.96 -26.13
N LYS A 274 -7.97 23.43 -24.94
CA LYS A 274 -8.92 23.14 -23.87
C LYS A 274 -10.10 22.29 -24.33
N THR A 275 -9.83 21.26 -25.12
CA THR A 275 -10.83 20.34 -25.65
C THR A 275 -10.49 18.88 -25.35
N GLY A 276 -11.50 18.01 -25.43
CA GLY A 276 -11.24 16.57 -25.41
C GLY A 276 -12.39 15.77 -26.01
N SER A 277 -12.06 14.58 -26.50
CA SER A 277 -12.98 13.63 -27.15
C SER A 277 -12.43 12.22 -27.06
N GLY A 278 -13.27 11.21 -27.23
CA GLY A 278 -12.81 9.83 -27.16
C GLY A 278 -13.84 8.78 -27.55
N SER A 279 -13.59 7.56 -27.13
CA SER A 279 -14.50 6.43 -27.34
C SER A 279 -14.40 5.40 -26.23
N ILE A 280 -15.49 4.66 -26.03
CA ILE A 280 -15.53 3.45 -25.19
C ILE A 280 -15.94 2.28 -26.08
N THR A 281 -15.15 1.20 -26.05
CA THR A 281 -15.42 -0.03 -26.81
C THR A 281 -15.60 -1.23 -25.89
N GLY A 282 -16.09 -2.37 -26.42
CA GLY A 282 -16.17 -3.64 -25.67
C GLY A 282 -17.41 -3.82 -24.77
N LEU A 283 -18.37 -2.90 -24.84
CA LEU A 283 -19.66 -2.96 -24.13
C LEU A 283 -20.83 -2.99 -25.12
N GLY A 284 -20.73 -3.84 -26.15
CA GLY A 284 -21.61 -3.85 -27.32
C GLY A 284 -21.11 -2.92 -28.42
N ASN A 285 -22.00 -2.08 -28.96
CA ASN A 285 -21.62 -1.06 -29.95
C ASN A 285 -20.71 -0.01 -29.30
N ASP A 286 -19.76 0.51 -30.07
CA ASP A 286 -18.87 1.56 -29.61
C ASP A 286 -19.65 2.81 -29.22
N ILE A 287 -19.22 3.43 -28.12
CA ILE A 287 -19.71 4.71 -27.66
C ILE A 287 -18.72 5.78 -28.11
N ALA A 288 -19.17 6.69 -28.96
CA ALA A 288 -18.41 7.89 -29.28
C ALA A 288 -18.67 8.97 -28.23
N LEU A 289 -17.58 9.56 -27.71
CA LEU A 289 -17.59 10.68 -26.78
C LEU A 289 -17.18 11.92 -27.60
N ALA A 290 -18.18 12.70 -28.03
CA ALA A 290 -17.98 13.84 -28.91
C ALA A 290 -17.10 14.91 -28.24
N GLN A 291 -16.53 15.81 -29.03
CA GLN A 291 -15.67 16.86 -28.49
C GLN A 291 -16.41 17.74 -27.48
N GLY A 292 -15.85 17.85 -26.28
CA GLY A 292 -16.25 18.80 -25.26
C GLY A 292 -15.15 19.81 -24.97
N SER A 293 -15.50 20.89 -24.29
CA SER A 293 -14.54 21.88 -23.79
C SER A 293 -14.23 21.63 -22.32
N ILE A 294 -13.00 21.90 -21.89
CA ILE A 294 -12.62 21.91 -20.49
C ILE A 294 -13.32 23.09 -19.81
N SER A 295 -14.15 22.78 -18.82
CA SER A 295 -14.86 23.76 -18.00
C SER A 295 -14.73 23.38 -16.53
N GLY A 296 -14.15 24.27 -15.72
CA GLY A 296 -13.76 23.95 -14.35
C GLY A 296 -12.72 22.81 -14.34
N ALA A 297 -12.99 21.76 -13.57
CA ALA A 297 -12.12 20.60 -13.43
C ALA A 297 -12.53 19.40 -14.30
N GLY A 298 -13.33 19.61 -15.35
CA GLY A 298 -13.88 18.51 -16.14
C GLY A 298 -14.27 18.85 -17.57
N ILE A 299 -14.83 17.86 -18.26
CA ILE A 299 -15.36 17.97 -19.62
C ILE A 299 -16.73 17.29 -19.64
N SER A 300 -17.69 17.93 -20.31
CA SER A 300 -18.97 17.29 -20.65
C SER A 300 -19.34 17.60 -22.10
N SER A 301 -19.96 16.64 -22.77
CA SER A 301 -20.45 16.79 -24.14
C SER A 301 -21.41 15.64 -24.47
N THR A 302 -21.75 15.51 -25.75
CA THR A 302 -22.63 14.46 -26.29
C THR A 302 -21.93 13.11 -26.32
N ALA A 303 -22.67 12.06 -25.96
CA ALA A 303 -22.29 10.68 -26.20
C ALA A 303 -23.27 10.04 -27.18
N THR A 304 -22.79 9.16 -28.05
CA THR A 304 -23.65 8.41 -28.97
C THR A 304 -23.26 6.94 -29.00
N GLN A 305 -24.24 6.05 -28.99
CA GLN A 305 -24.05 4.60 -29.13
C GLN A 305 -25.07 4.05 -30.11
N SER A 306 -24.66 3.74 -31.34
CA SER A 306 -25.58 3.39 -32.43
C SER A 306 -26.65 4.49 -32.62
N TYR A 307 -27.93 4.16 -32.49
CA TYR A 307 -29.04 5.13 -32.58
C TYR A 307 -29.30 5.91 -31.28
N LYS A 308 -28.66 5.54 -30.17
CA LYS A 308 -28.83 6.23 -28.88
C LYS A 308 -27.98 7.48 -28.85
N SER A 309 -28.57 8.58 -28.37
CA SER A 309 -27.89 9.84 -28.10
C SER A 309 -28.11 10.22 -26.64
N GLY A 310 -27.08 10.82 -26.03
CA GLY A 310 -27.11 11.23 -24.65
C GLY A 310 -25.96 12.15 -24.34
N SER A 311 -25.45 12.07 -23.11
CA SER A 311 -24.35 12.92 -22.65
C SER A 311 -23.31 12.11 -21.90
N TYR A 312 -22.11 12.66 -21.80
CA TYR A 312 -21.12 12.20 -20.86
C TYR A 312 -20.57 13.38 -20.07
N SER A 313 -20.04 13.07 -18.90
CA SER A 313 -19.27 14.00 -18.08
C SER A 313 -18.09 13.27 -17.46
N LEU A 314 -16.95 13.95 -17.37
CA LEU A 314 -15.78 13.49 -16.65
C LEU A 314 -15.14 14.64 -15.88
N ASP A 315 -14.45 14.29 -14.81
CA ASP A 315 -13.59 15.17 -14.02
C ASP A 315 -12.12 14.69 -14.11
N PHE A 316 -11.18 15.62 -13.94
CA PHE A 316 -9.76 15.34 -13.76
C PHE A 316 -9.43 15.04 -12.30
N PHE A 317 -8.56 14.05 -12.08
CA PHE A 317 -8.12 13.62 -10.76
C PHE A 317 -6.59 13.52 -10.67
N GLY A 318 -6.10 13.68 -9.44
CA GLY A 318 -4.68 13.78 -9.11
C GLY A 318 -4.17 15.23 -9.13
N LYS A 319 -2.92 15.43 -8.73
CA LYS A 319 -2.36 16.79 -8.57
C LYS A 319 -2.08 17.48 -9.91
N ASN A 320 -2.03 16.74 -11.02
CA ASN A 320 -1.63 17.22 -12.34
C ASN A 320 -2.49 16.62 -13.47
N ALA A 321 -3.76 16.31 -13.18
CA ALA A 321 -4.68 15.64 -14.09
C ALA A 321 -4.15 14.28 -14.58
N GLU A 322 -3.56 13.49 -13.69
CA GLU A 322 -3.03 12.15 -13.97
C GLU A 322 -4.13 11.15 -14.35
N GLU A 323 -5.36 11.38 -13.92
CA GLU A 323 -6.51 10.51 -14.18
C GLU A 323 -7.74 11.30 -14.63
N ILE A 324 -8.64 10.60 -15.32
CA ILE A 324 -10.02 11.00 -15.52
C ILE A 324 -10.96 9.96 -14.93
N GLY A 325 -12.10 10.42 -14.43
CA GLY A 325 -13.20 9.59 -13.99
C GLY A 325 -14.52 10.21 -14.42
N GLY A 326 -15.43 9.40 -14.97
CA GLY A 326 -16.64 9.91 -15.58
C GLY A 326 -17.74 8.89 -15.75
N LYS A 327 -18.82 9.36 -16.37
CA LYS A 327 -20.01 8.56 -16.66
C LYS A 327 -20.66 8.99 -17.97
N VAL A 328 -21.38 8.05 -18.58
CA VAL A 328 -22.24 8.28 -19.74
C VAL A 328 -23.68 8.07 -19.32
N SER A 329 -24.56 8.93 -19.80
CA SER A 329 -26.00 8.87 -19.55
C SER A 329 -26.75 8.78 -20.88
N PHE A 330 -27.64 7.79 -20.99
CA PHE A 330 -28.58 7.61 -22.10
C PHE A 330 -30.00 7.56 -21.54
N ASP A 331 -30.96 8.06 -22.30
CA ASP A 331 -32.39 8.05 -21.93
C ASP A 331 -32.67 8.66 -20.54
N GLY A 332 -31.91 9.71 -20.18
CA GLY A 332 -32.09 10.45 -18.92
C GLY A 332 -31.53 9.76 -17.66
N LYS A 333 -30.80 8.65 -17.79
CA LYS A 333 -30.15 7.96 -16.65
C LYS A 333 -28.69 7.62 -16.94
N ASP A 334 -27.89 7.51 -15.88
CA ASP A 334 -26.51 7.04 -15.99
C ASP A 334 -26.47 5.57 -16.38
N VAL A 335 -25.58 5.16 -17.28
CA VAL A 335 -25.56 3.78 -17.79
C VAL A 335 -24.18 3.16 -17.81
N ILE A 336 -23.13 3.98 -17.94
CA ILE A 336 -21.75 3.53 -18.03
C ILE A 336 -20.90 4.37 -17.11
N GLY A 337 -20.10 3.72 -16.25
CA GLY A 337 -19.01 4.36 -15.51
C GLY A 337 -17.68 4.09 -16.22
N PHE A 338 -16.79 5.07 -16.27
CA PHE A 338 -15.49 4.91 -16.90
C PHE A 338 -14.40 5.70 -16.19
N GLY A 339 -13.15 5.25 -16.34
CA GLY A 339 -11.97 5.97 -15.87
C GLY A 339 -10.78 5.69 -16.77
N GLY A 340 -9.77 6.56 -16.72
CA GLY A 340 -8.51 6.31 -17.38
C GLY A 340 -7.34 7.09 -16.80
N THR A 341 -6.15 6.54 -17.00
CA THR A 341 -4.88 7.15 -16.62
C THR A 341 -4.27 7.85 -17.83
N ARG A 342 -3.71 9.03 -17.60
CA ARG A 342 -3.04 9.83 -18.62
C ARG A 342 -1.72 9.18 -19.06
N GLY A 343 -1.48 9.13 -20.36
CA GLY A 343 -0.14 8.92 -20.91
C GLY A 343 0.76 10.16 -20.75
N GLU A 344 1.88 10.16 -21.47
CA GLU A 344 2.75 11.34 -21.54
C GLU A 344 2.06 12.50 -22.28
N ILE A 345 2.38 13.73 -21.88
CA ILE A 345 1.95 14.93 -22.59
C ILE A 345 2.91 15.16 -23.77
N GLN A 346 2.36 15.13 -24.97
CA GLN A 346 3.05 15.47 -26.20
C GLN A 346 2.90 16.98 -26.45
N LYS A 347 4.03 17.67 -26.63
CA LYS A 347 4.07 19.12 -26.86
C LYS A 347 4.13 19.47 -28.34
#